data_AF-A0A538CZK0-F1
#
_entry.id   AF-A0A538CZK0-F1
#
_cell.length_a   1.000
_cell.length_b   1.000
_cell.length_c   1.000
_cell.angle_alpha   90.00
_cell.angle_beta   90.00
_cell.angle_gamma   90.00
#
_symmetry.space_group_name_H-M   'P 1'
#
loop_
_entity.id
_entity.type
_entity.pdbx_description
1 polymer ?
#
loop_
_entity_poly.entity_id
_entity_poly.type
_entity_poly.pdbx_seq_one_letter_code
_entity_poly.pdbx_strand_id
1 'polypeptide(L)'
;FTSGLAPIVEMISRLKRLKGTIHNLGPVTAVVDGATAHATAGCLVLAVTSDAAPHGVIRGVKYAFELAQRAGEWRITRVEHKVMWATAAPQSGLMGEAITAATHAPESPAARRS
;
A
#
# COMPACT_ATOMS: atom_id res chain seq x y z
N PHE A 1 -7.53 -5.99 -19.62
CA PHE A 1 -7.17 -6.89 -18.51
C PHE A 1 -6.53 -8.16 -19.05
N THR A 2 -5.31 -8.09 -19.57
CA THR A 2 -4.70 -9.30 -20.17
C THR A 2 -4.05 -10.22 -19.13
N SER A 3 -3.88 -9.78 -17.88
CA SER A 3 -3.07 -10.50 -16.90
C SER A 3 -3.78 -10.89 -15.58
N GLY A 4 -5.02 -10.46 -15.32
CA GLY A 4 -5.79 -10.89 -14.13
C GLY A 4 -5.21 -10.45 -12.76
N LEU A 5 -5.76 -10.97 -11.66
CA LEU A 5 -5.31 -10.65 -10.30
C LEU A 5 -4.01 -11.35 -9.90
N ALA A 6 -3.70 -12.50 -10.50
CA ALA A 6 -2.58 -13.35 -10.08
C ALA A 6 -1.21 -12.64 -10.09
N PRO A 7 -0.85 -11.86 -11.13
CA PRO A 7 0.42 -11.12 -11.14
C PRO A 7 0.47 -9.99 -10.11
N ILE A 8 -0.68 -9.41 -9.76
CA ILE A 8 -0.77 -8.41 -8.69
C ILE A 8 -0.50 -9.08 -7.35
N VAL A 9 -1.10 -10.25 -7.11
CA VAL A 9 -0.86 -11.05 -5.90
C VAL A 9 0.60 -11.51 -5.83
N GLU A 10 1.20 -11.93 -6.94
CA GLU A 10 2.61 -12.31 -6.99
C GLU A 10 3.52 -11.13 -6.64
N MET A 11 3.29 -9.96 -7.25
CA MET A 11 4.03 -8.73 -6.97
C MET A 11 3.93 -8.35 -5.49
N ILE A 12 2.72 -8.33 -4.93
CA ILE A 12 2.48 -7.98 -3.52
C ILE A 12 3.09 -9.04 -2.59
N SER A 13 3.09 -10.32 -2.98
CA SER A 13 3.70 -11.40 -2.18
C SER A 13 5.20 -11.22 -1.98
N ARG A 14 5.90 -10.51 -2.88
CA ARG A 14 7.31 -10.16 -2.69
C ARG A 14 7.52 -9.14 -1.55
N LEU A 15 6.47 -8.42 -1.15
CA LEU A 15 6.45 -7.50 -0.02
C LEU A 15 6.27 -8.21 1.33
N LYS A 16 6.17 -9.55 1.38
CA LYS A 16 6.18 -10.35 2.63
C LYS A 16 7.41 -10.10 3.53
N ARG A 17 8.44 -9.41 3.02
CA ARG A 17 9.63 -8.94 3.76
C ARG A 17 9.37 -7.71 4.64
N LEU A 18 8.13 -7.30 4.79
CA LEU A 18 7.72 -6.19 5.67
C LEU A 18 6.95 -6.77 6.85
N LYS A 19 7.24 -6.30 8.06
CA LYS A 19 6.48 -6.65 9.27
C LYS A 19 5.11 -5.97 9.29
N GLY A 20 5.01 -4.79 8.71
CA GLY A 20 3.75 -4.07 8.59
C GLY A 20 3.88 -2.86 7.69
N THR A 21 2.73 -2.41 7.17
CA THR A 21 2.63 -1.17 6.42
C THR A 21 1.35 -0.42 6.76
N ILE A 22 1.43 0.91 6.82
CA ILE A 22 0.27 1.81 6.89
C ILE A 22 0.29 2.67 5.64
N HIS A 23 -0.84 2.74 4.94
CA HIS A 23 -1.02 3.60 3.78
C HIS A 23 -2.12 4.63 4.09
N ASN A 24 -1.71 5.86 4.37
CA ASN A 24 -2.63 6.96 4.58
C ASN A 24 -2.86 7.65 3.24
N LEU A 25 -3.93 7.28 2.56
CA LEU A 25 -4.31 7.78 1.25
C LEU A 25 -5.17 9.04 1.40
N GLY A 26 -4.79 10.11 0.72
CA GLY A 26 -5.58 11.34 0.68
C GLY A 26 -4.73 12.60 0.39
N PRO A 27 -5.37 13.70 -0.04
CA PRO A 27 -6.75 13.77 -0.55
C PRO A 27 -6.90 13.00 -1.88
N VAL A 28 -8.15 12.62 -2.20
CA VAL A 28 -8.49 11.93 -3.45
C VAL A 28 -9.33 12.87 -4.31
N THR A 29 -8.96 13.03 -5.57
CA THR A 29 -9.77 13.69 -6.59
C THR A 29 -10.22 12.65 -7.60
N ALA A 30 -11.53 12.57 -7.86
CA ALA A 30 -12.10 11.66 -8.83
C ALA A 30 -13.00 12.40 -9.81
N VAL A 31 -12.90 12.06 -11.09
CA VAL A 31 -13.78 12.52 -12.16
C VAL A 31 -14.53 11.29 -12.69
N VAL A 32 -15.86 11.33 -12.62
CA VAL A 32 -16.73 10.24 -13.03
C VAL A 32 -17.36 10.60 -14.37
N ASP A 33 -17.26 9.67 -15.34
CA ASP A 33 -17.90 9.75 -16.65
C ASP A 33 -18.70 8.46 -16.90
N GLY A 34 -20.00 8.54 -16.60
CA GLY A 34 -20.92 7.41 -16.67
C GLY A 34 -20.48 6.21 -15.82
N ALA A 35 -20.18 5.10 -16.50
CA ALA A 35 -19.73 3.85 -15.88
C ALA A 35 -18.20 3.77 -15.69
N THR A 36 -17.47 4.85 -15.94
CA THR A 36 -16.01 4.92 -15.78
C THR A 36 -15.60 6.11 -14.91
N ALA A 37 -14.41 6.06 -14.33
CA ALA A 37 -13.86 7.17 -13.58
C ALA A 37 -12.33 7.18 -13.62
N HIS A 38 -11.77 8.38 -13.51
CA HIS A 38 -10.34 8.59 -13.26
C HIS A 38 -10.16 9.21 -11.89
N ALA A 39 -9.23 8.69 -11.09
CA ALA A 39 -8.93 9.27 -9.78
C ALA A 39 -7.43 9.45 -9.57
N THR A 40 -7.07 10.43 -8.76
CA THR A 40 -5.69 10.65 -8.31
C THR A 40 -5.66 10.82 -6.80
N ALA A 41 -4.58 10.40 -6.16
CA ALA A 41 -4.42 10.54 -4.72
C ALA A 41 -2.95 10.72 -4.34
N GLY A 42 -2.71 11.53 -3.29
CA GLY A 42 -1.47 11.46 -2.51
C GLY A 42 -1.55 10.31 -1.51
N CYS A 43 -0.41 9.76 -1.11
CA CYS A 43 -0.33 8.78 -0.04
C CYS A 43 0.95 8.95 0.77
N LEU A 44 0.82 8.93 2.09
CA LEU A 44 1.94 8.74 3.00
C LEU A 44 1.97 7.29 3.45
N VAL A 45 3.09 6.63 3.21
CA VAL A 45 3.29 5.22 3.56
C VAL A 45 4.32 5.10 4.67
N LEU A 46 3.99 4.38 5.73
CA LEU A 46 4.98 3.82 6.66
C LEU A 46 5.13 2.33 6.34
N ALA A 47 6.35 1.87 6.14
CA ALA A 47 6.69 0.46 5.97
C ALA A 47 7.76 0.06 6.98
N VAL A 48 7.56 -1.05 7.70
CA VAL A 48 8.51 -1.59 8.68
C VAL A 48 9.16 -2.85 8.11
N THR A 49 10.48 -2.90 8.05
CA THR A 49 11.21 -4.06 7.50
C THR A 49 11.18 -5.27 8.44
N SER A 50 11.38 -6.46 7.89
CA SER A 50 11.43 -7.72 8.66
C SER A 50 12.84 -8.19 9.02
N ASP A 51 13.82 -7.29 8.98
CA ASP A 51 15.23 -7.63 9.20
C ASP A 51 15.51 -7.92 10.69
N ALA A 52 16.70 -8.44 11.01
CA ALA A 52 17.12 -8.68 12.40
C ALA A 52 17.13 -7.40 13.25
N ALA A 53 17.32 -6.24 12.62
CA ALA A 53 17.13 -4.92 13.20
C ALA A 53 16.05 -4.16 12.39
N PRO A 54 14.76 -4.33 12.74
CA PRO A 54 13.66 -3.67 12.04
C PRO A 54 13.78 -2.16 12.07
N HIS A 55 13.50 -1.53 10.93
CA HIS A 55 13.43 -0.08 10.84
C HIS A 55 12.25 0.35 9.97
N GLY A 56 11.78 1.57 10.20
CA GLY A 56 10.72 2.18 9.42
C GLY A 56 11.25 2.97 8.23
N VAL A 57 10.53 2.91 7.12
CA VAL A 57 10.72 3.78 5.96
C VAL A 57 9.41 4.53 5.72
N ILE A 58 9.50 5.85 5.61
CA ILE A 58 8.38 6.72 5.23
C ILE A 58 8.51 7.04 3.74
N ARG A 59 7.42 6.90 2.98
CA ARG A 59 7.38 7.22 1.55
C ARG A 59 6.24 8.17 1.24
N GLY A 60 6.52 9.19 0.43
CA GLY A 60 5.50 9.97 -0.25
C GLY A 60 5.22 9.36 -1.61
N VAL A 61 3.96 9.05 -1.87
CA VAL A 61 3.50 8.33 -3.07
C VAL A 61 2.39 9.12 -3.75
N LYS A 62 2.37 9.09 -5.08
CA LYS A 62 1.22 9.51 -5.88
C LYS A 62 0.61 8.31 -6.59
N TYR A 63 -0.72 8.27 -6.58
CA TYR A 63 -1.52 7.30 -7.30
C TYR A 63 -2.31 7.97 -8.43
N ALA A 64 -2.43 7.26 -9.54
CA ALA A 64 -3.46 7.49 -10.55
C ALA A 64 -4.22 6.19 -10.78
N PHE A 65 -5.55 6.28 -10.83
CA PHE A 65 -6.47 5.16 -10.93
C PHE A 65 -7.35 5.32 -12.15
N GLU A 66 -7.56 4.23 -12.86
CA GLU A 66 -8.70 4.06 -13.75
C GLU A 66 -9.69 3.12 -13.04
N LEU A 67 -10.97 3.46 -13.10
CA LEU A 67 -12.05 2.69 -12.50
C LEU A 67 -13.18 2.46 -13.50
N ALA A 68 -13.87 1.33 -13.35
CA ALA A 68 -15.09 1.05 -14.10
C ALA A 68 -16.12 0.33 -13.23
N GLN A 69 -17.39 0.59 -13.49
CA GLN A 69 -18.49 -0.19 -12.93
C GLN A 69 -18.57 -1.57 -13.58
N ARG A 70 -18.72 -2.60 -12.75
CA ARG A 70 -18.94 -3.99 -13.15
C ARG A 70 -20.01 -4.59 -12.25
N ALA A 71 -21.11 -5.06 -12.83
CA ALA A 71 -22.25 -5.60 -12.08
C ALA A 71 -22.71 -4.67 -10.94
N GLY A 72 -22.73 -3.35 -11.19
CA GLY A 72 -23.15 -2.34 -10.21
C GLY A 72 -22.07 -1.90 -9.21
N GLU A 73 -20.86 -2.46 -9.26
CA GLU A 73 -19.77 -2.13 -8.32
C GLU A 73 -18.60 -1.46 -9.01
N TRP A 74 -18.03 -0.42 -8.39
CA TRP A 74 -16.79 0.19 -8.87
C TRP A 74 -15.59 -0.71 -8.62
N ARG A 75 -14.78 -0.93 -9.65
CA ARG A 75 -13.55 -1.72 -9.58
C ARG A 75 -12.38 -0.89 -10.12
N ILE A 76 -11.22 -0.98 -9.48
CA ILE A 76 -9.97 -0.44 -10.00
C ILE A 76 -9.58 -1.30 -11.22
N THR A 77 -9.48 -0.68 -12.39
CA THR A 77 -9.10 -1.34 -13.63
C THR A 77 -7.62 -1.20 -13.94
N ARG A 78 -7.03 -0.08 -13.50
CA ARG A 78 -5.61 0.21 -13.57
C ARG A 78 -5.21 1.06 -12.35
N VAL A 79 -4.03 0.81 -11.83
CA VAL A 79 -3.39 1.67 -10.85
C VAL A 79 -1.96 1.96 -11.29
N GLU A 80 -1.60 3.23 -11.29
CA GLU A 80 -0.22 3.69 -11.39
C GLU A 80 0.22 4.16 -10.01
N HIS A 81 1.42 3.74 -9.62
CA HIS A 81 2.02 4.04 -8.33
C HIS A 81 3.40 4.66 -8.57
N LYS A 82 3.60 5.89 -8.08
CA LYS A 82 4.88 6.59 -8.18
C LYS A 82 5.36 7.02 -6.80
N VAL A 83 6.51 6.50 -6.39
CA VAL A 83 7.24 7.01 -5.22
C VAL A 83 7.84 8.37 -5.59
N MET A 84 7.45 9.41 -4.88
CA MET A 84 7.93 10.78 -5.09
C MET A 84 9.19 11.06 -4.27
N TRP A 85 9.23 10.53 -3.05
CA TRP A 85 10.37 10.61 -2.13
C TRP A 85 10.28 9.50 -1.07
N ALA A 86 11.40 9.21 -0.42
CA ALA A 86 11.49 8.30 0.70
C ALA A 86 12.49 8.81 1.74
N THR A 87 12.24 8.52 3.02
CA THR A 87 13.13 8.83 4.12
C THR A 87 13.04 7.77 5.21
N ALA A 88 14.06 7.68 6.07
CA ALA A 88 14.00 6.84 7.26
C ALA A 88 12.95 7.38 8.24
N ALA A 89 12.18 6.49 8.87
CA ALA A 89 11.30 6.86 9.97
C ALA A 89 12.13 7.15 11.23
N PRO A 90 11.77 8.17 12.03
CA PRO A 90 12.36 8.37 13.35
C PRO A 90 12.16 7.14 14.23
N GLN A 91 13.22 6.75 14.95
CA GLN A 91 13.19 5.60 15.88
C GLN A 91 12.66 5.99 17.27
N SER A 92 12.30 7.26 17.49
CA SER A 92 11.81 7.79 18.76
C SER A 92 10.38 8.32 18.65
N GLY A 93 9.74 8.53 19.80
CA GLY A 93 8.35 8.98 19.89
C GLY A 93 7.35 7.99 19.29
N LEU A 94 6.19 8.50 18.86
CA LEU A 94 5.09 7.68 18.32
C LEU A 94 5.48 6.82 17.12
N MET A 95 6.47 7.24 16.32
CA MET A 95 6.96 6.42 15.19
C MET A 95 7.82 5.25 15.65
N GLY A 96 8.68 5.46 16.65
CA GLY A 96 9.44 4.37 17.28
C GLY A 96 8.51 3.35 17.96
N GLU A 97 7.44 3.81 18.61
CA GLU A 97 6.41 2.95 19.19
C GLU A 97 5.69 2.12 18.12
N ALA A 98 5.31 2.73 16.99
CA ALA A 98 4.67 2.02 15.88
C ALA A 98 5.59 0.97 15.25
N ILE A 99 6.88 1.27 15.07
CA ILE A 99 7.89 0.31 14.57
C ILE A 99 8.04 -0.85 15.56
N THR A 100 8.14 -0.54 16.86
CA THR A 100 8.26 -1.54 17.92
C THR A 100 7.03 -2.45 17.94
N ALA A 101 5.82 -1.87 17.91
CA ALA A 101 4.58 -2.64 17.90
C ALA A 101 4.48 -3.54 16.67
N ALA A 102 4.82 -3.03 15.47
CA ALA A 102 4.81 -3.83 14.24
C ALA A 102 5.83 -5.00 14.29
N THR A 103 6.97 -4.79 14.93
CA THR A 103 8.01 -5.82 15.09
C THR A 103 7.55 -6.99 15.96
N HIS A 104 6.81 -6.69 17.03
CA HIS A 104 6.32 -7.68 18.01
C HIS A 104 4.92 -8.22 17.68
N ALA A 105 4.28 -7.70 16.63
CA ALA A 105 2.99 -8.21 16.19
C ALA A 105 3.13 -9.69 15.77
N PRO A 106 2.20 -10.57 16.20
CA PRO A 106 2.22 -11.95 15.77
C PRO A 106 2.08 -12.01 14.24
N GLU A 107 2.77 -12.96 13.61
CA GLU A 107 2.60 -13.18 12.18
C GLU A 107 1.13 -13.49 11.89
N SER A 108 0.58 -12.82 10.87
CA SER A 108 -0.80 -13.05 10.45
C SER A 108 -1.00 -14.55 10.18
N PRO A 109 -2.07 -15.18 10.71
CA PRO A 109 -2.41 -16.58 10.41
C PRO A 109 -2.53 -16.86 8.91
N ALA A 110 -2.84 -15.83 8.11
CA ALA A 110 -2.90 -15.92 6.65
C ALA A 110 -1.53 -16.14 5.98
N ALA A 111 -0.41 -15.82 6.64
CA ALA A 111 0.93 -16.07 6.14
C ALA A 111 1.35 -17.55 6.23
N ARG A 112 0.69 -18.35 7.07
CA ARG A 112 1.00 -19.79 7.27
C ARG A 112 0.34 -20.74 6.26
N ARG A 113 -0.56 -20.25 5.40
CA ARG A 113 -1.33 -21.09 4.45
C ARG A 113 -0.84 -20.98 3.01
N SER A 114 0.36 -20.46 2.75
CA SER A 114 0.99 -20.47 1.42
C SER A 114 2.10 -21.49 1.33
#